data_AF-A0A353HT89-F1
#
_entry.id   AF-A0A353HT89-F1
#
_cell.length_a   1.000
_cell.length_b   1.000
_cell.length_c   1.000
_cell.angle_alpha   90.00
_cell.angle_beta   90.00
_cell.angle_gamma   90.00
#
_symmetry.space_group_name_H-M   'P 1'
#
loop_
_entity.id
_entity.type
_entity.pdbx_description
1 polymer ?
#
loop_
_entity_poly.entity_id
_entity_poly.type
_entity_poly.pdbx_seq_one_letter_code
_entity_poly.pdbx_strand_id
1 'polypeptide(L)'
;MVTTGVKRISLGIQGGGAFGAFGWGVLDRLLQEERLEIGAISGTSAGAVNAAVLADGYAQGGGREGARAALQCFWRGLSTAATVVSPVRPSPFDWAAGGGT
;
A
#
# COMPACT_ATOMS: atom_id res chain seq x y z
N MET A 1 2.53 5.96 -35.86
CA MET A 1 1.37 6.54 -35.14
C MET A 1 1.29 5.86 -33.78
N VAL A 2 1.59 6.59 -32.69
CA VAL A 2 1.33 6.09 -31.33
C VAL A 2 -0.12 6.45 -31.02
N THR A 3 -0.97 5.45 -30.83
CA THR A 3 -2.38 5.66 -30.49
C THR A 3 -2.48 6.33 -29.12
N THR A 4 -3.05 7.53 -29.07
CA THR A 4 -3.37 8.30 -27.86
C THR A 4 -4.64 7.76 -27.21
N GLY A 5 -4.60 6.49 -26.79
CA GLY A 5 -5.69 5.83 -26.06
C GLY A 5 -5.28 5.41 -24.65
N VAL A 6 -6.27 5.12 -23.80
CA VAL A 6 -6.03 4.50 -22.49
C VAL A 6 -5.37 3.14 -22.70
N LYS A 7 -4.21 2.92 -22.05
CA LYS A 7 -3.47 1.66 -22.14
C LYS A 7 -3.88 0.75 -21.00
N ARG A 8 -4.49 -0.38 -21.33
CA ARG A 8 -4.76 -1.46 -20.38
C ARG A 8 -3.47 -2.22 -20.07
N ILE A 9 -3.18 -2.41 -18.79
CA ILE A 9 -1.97 -3.10 -18.30
C ILE A 9 -2.33 -4.17 -17.26
N SER A 10 -1.46 -5.17 -17.12
CA SER A 10 -1.51 -6.16 -16.05
C SER A 10 -0.30 -5.97 -15.13
N LEU A 11 -0.52 -6.04 -13.82
CA LEU A 11 0.52 -5.80 -12.82
C LEU A 11 0.87 -7.06 -12.04
N GLY A 12 2.16 -7.40 -12.00
CA GLY A 12 2.72 -8.40 -11.10
C GLY A 12 3.52 -7.74 -9.99
N ILE A 13 3.08 -7.91 -8.74
CA ILE A 13 3.70 -7.26 -7.57
C ILE A 13 4.55 -8.27 -6.81
N GLN A 14 5.85 -7.99 -6.75
CA GLN A 14 6.80 -8.79 -5.99
C GLN A 14 6.48 -8.75 -4.49
N GLY A 15 6.78 -9.84 -3.78
CA GLY A 15 6.80 -9.84 -2.31
C GLY A 15 8.02 -9.09 -1.76
N GLY A 16 7.97 -8.72 -0.48
CA GLY A 16 9.11 -8.02 0.15
C GLY A 16 8.91 -7.61 1.62
N GLY A 17 7.97 -8.22 2.34
CA GLY A 17 7.70 -7.87 3.75
C GLY A 17 7.40 -6.36 3.93
N ALA A 18 8.19 -5.69 4.77
CA ALA A 18 8.06 -4.26 5.06
C ALA A 18 8.24 -3.35 3.82
N PHE A 19 8.95 -3.82 2.78
CA PHE A 19 9.04 -3.09 1.50
C PHE A 19 7.70 -3.04 0.74
N GLY A 20 6.66 -3.73 1.21
CA GLY A 20 5.31 -3.61 0.66
C GLY A 20 4.76 -2.18 0.70
N ALA A 21 5.18 -1.34 1.66
CA ALA A 21 4.78 0.07 1.75
C ALA A 21 5.31 0.89 0.56
N PHE A 22 6.51 0.56 0.07
CA PHE A 22 7.02 1.15 -1.17
C PHE A 22 6.15 0.72 -2.36
N GLY A 23 5.78 -0.56 -2.42
CA GLY A 23 4.85 -1.08 -3.43
C GLY A 23 3.50 -0.36 -3.42
N TRP A 24 2.99 0.00 -2.24
CA TRP A 24 1.79 0.87 -2.14
C TRP A 24 2.00 2.24 -2.76
N GLY A 25 3.10 2.94 -2.47
CA GLY A 25 3.38 4.25 -3.07
C GLY A 25 3.43 4.21 -4.59
N VAL A 26 3.99 3.14 -5.17
CA VAL A 26 4.00 2.91 -6.63
C VAL A 26 2.57 2.74 -7.16
N LEU A 27 1.76 1.91 -6.50
CA LEU A 27 0.36 1.70 -6.91
C LEU A 27 -0.47 2.98 -6.78
N ASP A 28 -0.29 3.76 -5.72
CA ASP A 28 -0.97 5.05 -5.55
C ASP A 28 -0.67 6.01 -6.70
N ARG A 29 0.60 6.08 -7.14
CA ARG A 29 0.98 6.90 -8.29
C ARG A 29 0.43 6.34 -9.61
N LEU A 30 0.43 5.04 -9.81
CA LEU A 30 -0.12 4.41 -11.03
C LEU A 30 -1.63 4.63 -11.14
N LEU A 31 -2.36 4.57 -10.03
CA LEU A 31 -3.81 4.80 -9.99
C LEU A 31 -4.19 6.24 -10.36
N GLN A 32 -3.30 7.21 -10.15
CA GLN A 32 -3.48 8.61 -10.58
C GLN A 32 -3.23 8.82 -12.08
N GLU A 33 -2.64 7.84 -12.78
CA GLU A 33 -2.37 7.97 -14.21
C GLU A 33 -3.61 7.57 -15.03
N GLU A 34 -4.38 8.56 -15.49
CA GLU A 34 -5.62 8.32 -16.24
C GLU A 34 -5.39 7.62 -17.59
N ARG A 35 -4.17 7.71 -18.13
CA ARG A 35 -3.77 7.03 -19.37
C ARG A 35 -3.55 5.54 -19.18
N LEU A 36 -3.55 5.04 -17.95
CA LEU A 36 -3.38 3.63 -17.61
C LEU A 36 -4.66 3.06 -17.02
N GLU A 37 -5.02 1.85 -17.45
CA GLU A 37 -6.08 1.06 -16.85
C GLU A 37 -5.50 -0.26 -16.34
N ILE A 38 -5.62 -0.52 -15.03
CA ILE A 38 -5.17 -1.78 -14.44
C ILE A 38 -6.27 -2.82 -14.71
N GLY A 39 -6.02 -3.71 -15.66
CA GLY A 39 -6.98 -4.74 -16.06
C GLY A 39 -6.88 -6.03 -15.25
N ALA A 40 -5.70 -6.32 -14.70
CA ALA A 40 -5.44 -7.46 -13.83
C ALA A 40 -4.29 -7.14 -12.88
N ILE A 41 -4.32 -7.74 -11.70
CA ILE A 41 -3.29 -7.57 -10.68
C ILE A 41 -3.06 -8.90 -9.97
N SER A 42 -1.79 -9.25 -9.76
CA SER A 42 -1.38 -10.41 -8.98
C SER A 42 -0.17 -10.06 -8.12
N GLY A 43 0.06 -10.78 -7.03
CA GLY A 43 1.26 -10.61 -6.24
C GLY A 43 1.47 -11.73 -5.23
N THR A 44 2.62 -11.70 -4.56
CA THR A 44 3.03 -12.70 -3.56
C THR A 44 3.33 -12.03 -2.22
N SER A 45 2.91 -12.62 -1.10
CA SER A 45 3.15 -12.09 0.26
C SER A 45 2.66 -10.64 0.39
N ALA A 46 3.51 -9.68 0.77
CA ALA A 46 3.16 -8.25 0.84
C ALA A 46 2.60 -7.71 -0.49
N GLY A 47 3.05 -8.23 -1.63
CA GLY A 47 2.49 -7.88 -2.94
C GLY A 47 1.08 -8.43 -3.14
N ALA A 48 0.77 -9.63 -2.60
CA ALA A 48 -0.57 -10.20 -2.62
C ALA A 48 -1.54 -9.37 -1.77
N VAL A 49 -1.08 -8.88 -0.60
CA VAL A 49 -1.85 -7.98 0.25
C VAL A 49 -2.18 -6.69 -0.50
N ASN A 50 -1.20 -6.04 -1.12
CA ASN A 50 -1.44 -4.86 -1.93
C ASN A 50 -2.42 -5.13 -3.09
N ALA A 51 -2.29 -6.26 -3.78
CA ALA A 51 -3.20 -6.65 -4.85
C ALA A 51 -4.64 -6.83 -4.36
N ALA A 52 -4.82 -7.53 -3.23
CA ALA A 52 -6.13 -7.77 -2.63
C ALA A 52 -6.79 -6.48 -2.14
N VAL A 53 -6.07 -5.64 -1.40
CA VAL A 53 -6.59 -4.36 -0.89
C VAL A 53 -6.93 -3.40 -2.02
N LEU A 54 -6.10 -3.32 -3.06
CA LEU A 54 -6.38 -2.53 -4.25
C LEU A 54 -7.67 -3.02 -4.93
N ALA A 55 -7.78 -4.31 -5.21
CA ALA A 55 -8.93 -4.89 -5.90
C ALA A 55 -10.23 -4.70 -5.10
N ASP A 56 -10.19 -4.90 -3.79
CA ASP A 56 -11.33 -4.70 -2.88
C ASP A 56 -11.78 -3.24 -2.86
N GLY A 57 -10.87 -2.30 -2.61
CA GLY A 57 -11.18 -0.86 -2.63
C GLY A 57 -11.68 -0.37 -3.99
N TYR A 58 -11.18 -0.96 -5.09
CA TYR A 58 -11.67 -0.67 -6.43
C TYR A 58 -13.11 -1.17 -6.63
N ALA A 59 -13.41 -2.39 -6.16
CA ALA A 59 -14.70 -3.05 -6.33
C ALA A 59 -15.82 -2.44 -5.45
N GLN A 60 -15.49 -1.88 -4.29
CA GLN A 60 -16.46 -1.24 -3.38
C GLN A 60 -17.02 0.11 -3.88
N GLY A 61 -16.88 0.42 -5.18
CA GLY A 61 -17.57 1.54 -5.83
C GLY A 61 -16.75 2.82 -5.96
N GLY A 62 -15.52 2.86 -5.45
CA GLY A 62 -14.63 4.03 -5.56
C GLY A 62 -13.69 4.00 -6.77
N GLY A 63 -13.63 2.90 -7.54
CA GLY A 63 -12.70 2.75 -8.66
C GLY A 63 -11.25 3.07 -8.24
N ARG A 64 -10.59 3.97 -8.98
CA ARG A 64 -9.21 4.39 -8.67
C ARG A 64 -9.08 5.01 -7.28
N GLU A 65 -9.98 5.91 -6.91
CA GLU A 65 -9.91 6.60 -5.61
C GLU A 65 -10.24 5.65 -4.44
N GLY A 66 -11.18 4.73 -4.63
CA GLY A 66 -11.48 3.69 -3.64
C GLY A 66 -10.29 2.78 -3.38
N ALA A 67 -9.60 2.36 -4.43
CA ALA A 67 -8.36 1.59 -4.32
C ALA A 67 -7.27 2.34 -3.55
N ARG A 68 -7.07 3.64 -3.82
CA ARG A 68 -6.07 4.47 -3.13
C ARG A 68 -6.41 4.64 -1.65
N ALA A 69 -7.66 4.93 -1.34
CA ALA A 69 -8.14 5.07 0.03
C ALA A 69 -7.97 3.76 0.82
N ALA A 70 -8.31 2.62 0.22
CA ALA A 70 -8.15 1.31 0.86
C ALA A 70 -6.68 0.98 1.15
N LEU A 71 -5.79 1.21 0.19
CA LEU A 71 -4.35 1.02 0.39
C LEU A 71 -3.81 1.94 1.49
N GLN A 72 -4.22 3.22 1.49
CA GLN A 72 -3.84 4.17 2.52
C GLN A 72 -4.33 3.73 3.91
N CYS A 73 -5.57 3.29 4.01
CA CYS A 73 -6.16 2.79 5.24
C CYS A 73 -5.37 1.59 5.78
N PHE A 74 -5.07 0.60 4.92
CA PHE A 74 -4.32 -0.59 5.29
C PHE A 74 -2.93 -0.24 5.84
N TRP A 75 -2.13 0.52 5.10
CA TRP A 75 -0.73 0.79 5.50
C TRP A 75 -0.61 1.74 6.69
N ARG A 76 -1.52 2.72 6.81
CA ARG A 76 -1.58 3.56 8.01
C ARG A 76 -2.01 2.74 9.23
N GLY A 77 -3.04 1.89 9.08
CA GLY A 77 -3.48 0.98 10.14
C GLY A 77 -2.37 0.03 10.59
N LEU A 78 -1.65 -0.56 9.64
CA LEU A 78 -0.51 -1.44 9.93
C LEU A 78 0.61 -0.68 10.66
N SER A 79 0.93 0.55 10.26
CA SER A 79 1.92 1.40 10.95
C SER A 79 1.49 1.70 12.39
N THR A 80 0.23 2.10 12.60
CA THR A 80 -0.30 2.35 13.95
C THR A 80 -0.27 1.10 14.80
N ALA A 81 -0.73 -0.05 14.27
CA ALA A 81 -0.71 -1.32 14.97
C ALA A 81 0.72 -1.74 15.32
N ALA A 82 1.64 -1.72 14.36
CA ALA A 82 3.06 -2.03 14.58
C ALA A 82 3.66 -1.14 15.67
N THR A 83 3.28 0.14 15.72
CA THR A 83 3.73 1.03 16.78
C THR A 83 3.21 0.51 18.13
N VAL A 84 1.93 0.15 18.28
CA VAL A 84 1.32 -0.26 19.57
C VAL A 84 1.92 -1.57 20.13
N VAL A 85 2.36 -2.50 19.27
CA VAL A 85 2.95 -3.79 19.68
C VAL A 85 4.48 -3.85 19.65
N SER A 86 5.17 -2.77 19.27
CA SER A 86 6.64 -2.81 19.12
C SER A 86 7.39 -2.86 20.46
N PRO A 87 8.29 -3.86 20.68
CA PRO A 87 9.12 -3.99 21.88
C PRO A 87 10.31 -3.02 21.91
N VAL A 88 10.48 -2.16 20.90
CA VAL A 88 11.57 -1.16 20.80
C VAL A 88 11.10 0.24 21.23
N ARG A 89 9.88 0.36 21.76
CA ARG A 89 9.48 1.62 22.42
C ARG A 89 10.23 1.76 23.74
N PRO A 90 10.77 2.96 24.07
CA PRO A 90 11.27 3.22 25.41
C PRO A 90 10.17 2.95 26.42
N SER A 91 10.44 2.01 27.32
CA SER A 91 9.55 1.70 28.43
C SER A 91 9.47 2.91 29.38
N PRO A 92 8.45 2.98 30.26
CA PRO A 92 8.41 4.00 31.29
C PRO A 92 9.70 4.05 32.15
N PHE A 93 10.40 2.92 32.28
CA PHE A 93 11.69 2.84 32.96
C PHE A 93 12.82 3.49 32.16
N ASP A 94 12.81 3.42 30.83
CA ASP A 94 13.81 4.09 29.97
C ASP A 94 13.64 5.61 30.01
N TRP A 95 12.40 6.10 30.14
CA TRP A 95 12.10 7.51 30.36
C TRP A 95 12.57 8.02 31.73
N ALA A 96 12.37 7.23 32.79
CA ALA A 96 12.84 7.56 34.13
C ALA A 96 14.37 7.57 34.24
N ALA A 97 15.06 6.76 33.43
CA ALA A 97 16.52 6.68 33.38
C ALA A 97 17.19 7.73 32.46
N GLY A 98 16.42 8.63 31.85
CA GLY A 98 16.95 9.73 31.02
C GLY A 98 17.22 9.38 29.54
N GLY A 99 16.70 8.25 29.04
CA GLY A 99 16.98 7.75 27.68
C GLY A 99 16.13 8.34 26.54
N GLY A 100 15.52 9.52 26.72
CA GLY A 100 14.63 10.14 25.75
C GLY A 100 15.28 11.24 24.91
N THR A 101 16.14 10.87 23.94
CA THR A 101 16.49 11.73 22.78
C THR A 101 16.32 10.94 21.50
#